data_AF-A0A7C3SEA9-F1
#
_entry.id   AF-A0A7C3SEA9-F1
#
_cell.length_a   1.000
_cell.length_b   1.000
_cell.length_c   1.000
_cell.angle_alpha   90.00
_cell.angle_beta   90.00
_cell.angle_gamma   90.00
#
_symmetry.space_group_name_H-M   'P 1'
#
loop_
_entity.id
_entity.type
_entity.pdbx_description
1 polymer ?
#
loop_
_entity_poly.entity_id
_entity_poly.type
_entity_poly.pdbx_seq_one_letter_code
_entity_poly.pdbx_strand_id
1 'polypeptide(L)' 'GKVKLKIPPGTQSGEVFRLKGRGVKHLSRFGSGDHYVKIQVVTPKNLTKEQRELFEKLKE' A
#
# COMPACT_ATOMS: atom_id res chain seq x y z
N GLY A 1 -14.05 9.70 1.60
CA GLY A 1 -14.20 9.10 2.94
C GLY A 1 -13.08 8.09 3.20
N LYS A 2 -12.67 7.92 4.46
CA LYS A 2 -11.58 7.00 4.85
C LYS A 2 -12.01 5.54 4.64
N VAL A 3 -11.09 4.68 4.19
CA VAL A 3 -11.29 3.23 4.00
C VAL A 3 -10.16 2.50 4.73
N LYS A 4 -10.49 1.43 5.45
CA LYS A 4 -9.48 0.53 6.01
C LYS A 4 -9.12 -0.52 4.95
N LEU A 5 -7.88 -0.52 4.51
CA LEU A 5 -7.31 -1.57 3.64
C LEU A 5 -6.46 -2.50 4.53
N LYS A 6 -6.67 -3.81 4.42
CA LYS A 6 -5.84 -4.81 5.09
C LYS A 6 -4.71 -5.22 4.15
N ILE A 7 -3.46 -4.97 4.53
CA ILE A 7 -2.28 -5.35 3.75
C ILE A 7 -1.78 -6.71 4.31
N PRO A 8 -1.78 -7.79 3.51
CA PRO A 8 -1.29 -9.08 3.96
C PRO A 8 0.25 -9.06 4.15
N PRO A 9 0.79 -9.94 5.01
CA PRO A 9 2.24 -10.07 5.16
C PRO A 9 2.86 -10.57 3.84
N GLY A 10 4.05 -10.08 3.51
CA GLY A 10 4.77 -10.45 2.29
C GLY A 10 4.42 -9.64 1.03
N THR A 11 3.50 -8.68 1.14
CA THR A 11 3.18 -7.76 0.04
C THR A 11 4.40 -6.97 -0.43
N GLN A 12 4.66 -7.06 -1.71
CA GLN A 12 5.78 -6.42 -2.39
C GLN A 12 5.45 -4.99 -2.82
N SER A 13 6.50 -4.18 -2.93
CA SER A 13 6.38 -2.85 -3.52
C SER A 13 5.92 -2.96 -4.97
N GLY A 14 4.96 -2.13 -5.36
CA GLY A 14 4.39 -2.11 -6.70
C GLY A 14 3.14 -2.95 -6.89
N GLU A 15 2.77 -3.80 -5.91
CA GLU A 15 1.49 -4.50 -5.93
C GLU A 15 0.31 -3.53 -5.96
N VAL A 16 -0.74 -3.91 -6.68
CA VAL A 16 -1.94 -3.10 -6.87
C VAL A 16 -3.13 -3.75 -6.21
N PHE A 17 -3.75 -3.04 -5.27
CA PHE A 17 -4.95 -3.45 -4.57
C PHE A 17 -6.18 -2.78 -5.16
N ARG A 18 -7.21 -3.57 -5.44
CA ARG A 18 -8.49 -3.07 -5.96
C ARG A 18 -9.51 -2.90 -4.85
N LEU A 19 -9.94 -1.66 -4.65
CA LEU A 19 -11.07 -1.31 -3.80
C LEU A 19 -12.34 -1.22 -4.64
N LYS A 20 -13.13 -2.30 -4.63
CA LYS A 20 -14.35 -2.41 -5.42
C LYS A 20 -15.38 -1.35 -5.03
N GLY A 21 -15.95 -0.64 -6.00
CA GLY A 21 -17.04 0.33 -5.80
C GLY A 21 -16.65 1.62 -5.07
N ARG A 22 -15.34 1.88 -4.90
CA ARG A 22 -14.80 3.12 -4.28
C ARG A 22 -14.22 4.11 -5.29
N GLY A 23 -14.40 3.85 -6.59
CA GLY A 23 -14.05 4.75 -7.67
C GLY A 23 -15.12 5.81 -7.93
N VAL A 24 -15.00 6.49 -9.06
CA VAL A 24 -15.89 7.61 -9.44
C VAL A 24 -17.31 7.09 -9.72
N LYS A 25 -18.32 7.83 -9.27
CA LYS A 25 -19.73 7.54 -9.59
C LYS A 25 -19.97 7.79 -11.09
N HIS A 26 -20.67 6.88 -11.75
CA HIS A 26 -21.05 7.08 -13.14
C HIS A 26 -22.10 8.19 -13.26
N LEU A 27 -21.88 9.14 -14.18
CA LEU A 27 -22.80 10.26 -14.42
C LEU A 27 -24.11 9.84 -15.08
N SER A 28 -24.10 8.74 -15.84
CA SER A 28 -25.22 8.30 -16.71
C SER A 28 -25.77 6.91 -16.37
N ARG A 29 -25.20 6.20 -15.38
CA ARG A 29 -25.66 4.86 -14.95
C ARG A 29 -25.60 4.70 -13.44
N PHE A 30 -26.44 3.79 -12.91
CA PHE A 30 -26.30 3.33 -11.53
C PHE A 30 -24.97 2.58 -11.35
N GLY A 31 -24.11 3.07 -10.45
CA GLY A 31 -22.87 2.40 -10.08
C GLY A 31 -21.70 3.34 -9.81
N SER A 32 -20.68 2.79 -9.18
CA SER A 32 -19.38 3.43 -8.95
C SER A 32 -18.29 2.55 -9.54
N GLY A 33 -17.25 3.16 -10.10
CA GLY A 33 -16.05 2.45 -10.53
C GLY A 33 -15.25 1.87 -9.35
N ASP A 34 -14.08 1.34 -9.65
CA ASP A 34 -13.14 0.81 -8.66
C ASP A 34 -11.99 1.79 -8.41
N HIS A 35 -11.39 1.71 -7.23
CA HIS A 35 -10.20 2.48 -6.89
C HIS A 35 -9.01 1.53 -6.79
N TYR A 36 -7.94 1.81 -7.55
CA TYR A 36 -6.72 1.02 -7.54
C TYR A 36 -5.65 1.73 -6.70
N VAL A 37 -5.12 1.03 -5.70
CA VAL A 37 -4.08 1.54 -4.80
C VAL A 37 -2.79 0.79 -5.09
N LYS A 38 -1.74 1.49 -5.50
CA LYS A 38 -0.40 0.94 -5.67
C LYS A 38 0.37 1.07 -4.36
N ILE A 39 0.88 -0.03 -3.84
CA ILE A 39 1.71 -0.02 -2.63
C ILE A 39 3.12 0.42 -2.99
N GLN A 40 3.69 1.32 -2.18
CA GLN A 40 5.06 1.78 -2.29
C GLN A 40 5.76 1.59 -0.96
N VAL A 41 6.75 0.70 -0.94
CA VAL A 41 7.67 0.56 0.19
C VAL A 41 8.77 1.59 0.01
N VAL A 42 8.88 2.53 0.96
CA VAL A 42 9.90 3.58 0.93
C VAL A 42 11.02 3.18 1.88
N THR A 43 12.22 3.03 1.33
CA THR A 43 13.42 2.79 2.15
C THR A 43 13.74 4.05 2.96
N PRO A 44 13.86 3.96 4.30
CA PRO A 44 14.18 5.11 5.14
C PRO A 44 15.59 5.63 4.83
N LYS A 45 15.73 6.97 4.77
CA LYS A 45 17.02 7.63 4.48
C LYS A 45 17.89 7.85 5.72
N ASN A 46 17.27 8.07 6.87
CA ASN A 46 17.94 8.29 8.15
C ASN A 46 17.62 7.11 9.06
N LEU A 47 18.63 6.36 9.45
CA LEU A 47 18.50 5.21 10.35
C LEU A 47 19.11 5.55 11.71
N THR A 48 18.42 5.20 12.79
CA THR A 48 19.01 5.19 14.13
C THR A 48 20.00 4.03 14.27
N LYS A 49 20.85 4.06 15.30
CA LYS A 49 21.84 2.98 15.55
C LYS A 49 21.16 1.60 15.67
N GLU A 50 20.06 1.53 16.42
CA GLU A 50 19.28 0.30 16.59
C GLU A 50 18.67 -0.20 15.28
N GLN A 51 18.10 0.69 14.46
CA GLN A 51 17.54 0.31 13.16
C GLN A 51 18.62 -0.23 12.23
N ARG A 52 19.81 0.37 12.21
CA ARG A 52 20.94 -0.10 11.39
C ARG A 52 21.40 -1.50 11.81
N GLU A 53 21.53 -1.75 13.12
CA GLU A 53 21.90 -3.07 13.63
C GLU A 53 20.88 -4.15 13.23
N LEU A 54 19.58 -3.84 13.23
CA LEU A 54 18.54 -4.76 12.75
C LEU A 54 18.68 -5.05 11.25
N PHE A 55 18.96 -4.04 10.43
CA PHE A 55 19.19 -4.24 9.00
C PHE A 55 20.43 -5.07 8.70
N GLU A 56 21.53 -4.90 9.45
CA GLU A 56 22.73 -5.74 9.30
C GLU A 56 22.45 -7.20 9.66
N LYS A 57 21.69 -7.47 10.74
CA LYS A 57 21.29 -8.84 11.12
C LYS A 57 20.38 -9.52 10.10
N LEU A 58 19.61 -8.75 9.34
CA LEU A 58 18.72 -9.28 8.28
C LEU A 58 19.48 -9.55 6.97
N LYS A 59 20.70 -9.03 6.83
CA LYS A 59 21.53 -9.19 5.63
C LYS A 59 22.34 -10.49 5.65
N GLU A 60 22.62 -11.00 6.84
CA GLU A 60 23.29 -12.30 7.08
C GLU A 60 22.32 -13.48 6.89
#